data_AF-A0A9K3GFR3-F1
#
_entry.id   AF-A0A9K3GFR3-F1
#
_cell.length_a   1.000
_cell.length_b   1.000
_cell.length_c   1.000
_cell.angle_alpha   90.00
_cell.angle_beta   90.00
_cell.angle_gamma   90.00
#
_symmetry.space_group_name_H-M   'P 1'
#
loop_
_entity.id
_entity.type
_entity.pdbx_description
1 polymer ?
#
loop_
_entity_poly.entity_id
_entity_poly.type
_entity_poly.pdbx_seq_one_letter_code
_entity_poly.pdbx_strand_id
1 'polypeptide(L)'
;REHCFQPVSQYDMRVGAQVVPGLDFDWDNQDQGHVGTLKREGELGMAVVHWRGRRQEELFQYKVGKDRVYELFYYCHVVTMHNFIKGAPVVRGPSWRWGNQDGNGEGVLDQLDADGWCWVLWNHSRERNRYRIGGSASHSKYDIAYADTPAFCTGVSQ
;
A
#
# COMPACT_ATOMS: atom_id res chain seq x y z
N ARG A 1 -17.29 -9.23 -3.38
CA ARG A 1 -16.13 -9.06 -4.28
C ARG A 1 -14.92 -9.48 -3.49
N GLU A 2 -14.19 -10.49 -3.95
CA GLU A 2 -12.89 -10.84 -3.36
C GLU A 2 -11.99 -9.59 -3.42
N HIS A 3 -11.19 -9.40 -2.38
CA HIS A 3 -10.46 -8.17 -2.08
C HIS A 3 -9.76 -7.57 -3.33
N CYS A 4 -10.13 -6.34 -3.71
CA CYS A 4 -9.60 -5.62 -4.88
C CYS A 4 -8.11 -5.29 -4.81
N PHE A 5 -7.42 -5.58 -3.70
CA PHE A 5 -5.98 -5.38 -3.57
C PHE A 5 -5.27 -6.73 -3.45
N GLN A 6 -4.27 -6.95 -4.29
CA GLN A 6 -3.36 -8.10 -4.24
C GLN A 6 -1.95 -7.61 -3.86
N PRO A 7 -1.22 -8.34 -3.00
CA PRO A 7 0.20 -8.07 -2.81
C PRO A 7 0.97 -8.33 -4.11
N VAL A 8 2.19 -7.80 -4.21
CA VAL A 8 3.08 -8.15 -5.31
C VAL A 8 3.38 -9.65 -5.23
N SER A 9 3.19 -10.34 -6.34
CA SER A 9 3.46 -11.76 -6.49
C SER A 9 4.42 -12.03 -7.66
N GLN A 10 5.02 -13.22 -7.68
CA GLN A 10 5.82 -13.69 -8.82
C GLN A 10 5.03 -13.77 -10.14
N TYR A 11 3.70 -13.80 -10.11
CA TYR A 11 2.86 -13.93 -11.30
C TYR A 11 2.39 -12.60 -11.88
N ASP A 12 2.41 -11.53 -11.08
CA ASP A 12 1.89 -10.22 -11.46
C ASP A 12 2.92 -9.09 -11.29
N MET A 13 4.18 -9.43 -11.00
CA MET A 13 5.26 -8.47 -10.78
C MET A 13 5.46 -7.55 -11.99
N ARG A 14 5.40 -6.24 -11.75
CA ARG A 14 5.61 -5.19 -12.76
C ARG A 14 6.93 -4.46 -12.50
N VAL A 15 7.96 -4.79 -13.28
CA VAL A 15 9.23 -4.03 -13.24
C VAL A 15 8.96 -2.55 -13.55
N GLY A 16 9.56 -1.68 -12.76
CA GLY A 16 9.35 -0.23 -12.79
C GLY A 16 8.20 0.25 -11.90
N ALA A 17 7.32 -0.64 -11.41
CA ALA A 17 6.24 -0.23 -10.53
C ALA A 17 6.74 0.19 -9.15
N GLN A 18 6.01 1.12 -8.55
CA GLN A 18 6.24 1.58 -7.18
C GLN A 18 5.62 0.62 -6.18
N VAL A 19 6.35 0.32 -5.10
CA VAL A 19 5.94 -0.60 -4.04
C VAL A 19 6.17 0.00 -2.67
N VAL A 20 5.47 -0.54 -1.68
CA VAL A 20 5.67 -0.25 -0.25
C VAL A 20 5.84 -1.54 0.54
N PRO A 21 6.45 -1.49 1.74
CA PRO A 21 6.59 -2.66 2.60
C PRO A 21 5.25 -3.29 3.03
N GLY A 22 5.28 -4.59 3.30
CA GLY A 22 4.15 -5.42 3.73
C GLY A 22 3.88 -5.45 5.24
N LEU A 23 2.98 -6.35 5.66
CA LEU A 23 2.39 -6.39 7.01
C LEU A 23 3.35 -6.71 8.16
N ASP A 24 4.41 -7.46 7.87
CA ASP A 24 5.38 -7.95 8.86
C ASP A 24 6.71 -7.18 8.81
N PHE A 25 6.73 -6.02 8.16
CA PHE A 25 7.90 -5.17 8.11
C PHE A 25 8.07 -4.40 9.42
N ASP A 26 8.91 -4.93 10.31
CA ASP A 26 9.33 -4.32 11.57
C ASP A 26 10.67 -3.58 11.34
N TRP A 27 10.74 -2.29 11.63
CA TRP A 27 11.92 -1.47 11.40
C TRP A 27 12.74 -1.30 12.68
N ASP A 28 14.04 -1.60 12.59
CA ASP A 28 15.08 -0.78 13.21
C ASP A 28 15.57 0.26 12.18
N ASN A 29 14.81 1.36 12.08
CA ASN A 29 15.23 2.70 11.66
C ASN A 29 16.19 2.83 10.44
N GLN A 30 15.71 2.70 9.19
CA GLN A 30 16.26 3.42 8.03
C GLN A 30 15.14 3.68 6.99
N ASP A 31 15.21 4.80 6.26
CA ASP A 31 14.43 5.12 5.04
C ASP A 31 13.16 5.97 5.24
N GLN A 32 13.38 7.29 5.26
CA GLN A 32 12.44 8.41 5.35
C GLN A 32 11.50 8.55 4.12
N GLY A 33 10.89 7.47 3.63
CA GLY A 33 10.00 7.53 2.47
C GLY A 33 9.84 6.20 1.76
N HIS A 34 9.08 5.29 2.39
CA HIS A 34 8.84 3.86 2.12
C HIS A 34 8.36 3.46 0.71
N VAL A 35 8.74 4.18 -0.36
CA VAL A 35 8.41 3.87 -1.75
C VAL A 35 9.64 3.30 -2.44
N GLY A 36 9.53 2.04 -2.85
CA GLY A 36 10.53 1.32 -3.62
C GLY A 36 10.15 1.26 -5.09
N THR A 37 11.13 1.04 -5.96
CA THR A 37 10.92 0.68 -7.36
C THR A 37 11.28 -0.79 -7.55
N LEU A 38 10.34 -1.60 -8.06
CA LEU A 38 10.64 -2.96 -8.50
C LEU A 38 11.62 -2.92 -9.66
N LYS A 39 12.81 -3.51 -9.49
CA LYS A 39 13.87 -3.47 -10.51
C LYS A 39 13.89 -4.71 -11.39
N ARG A 40 13.70 -5.89 -10.79
CA ARG A 40 13.69 -7.18 -11.49
C ARG A 40 13.16 -8.28 -10.59
N GLU A 41 12.89 -9.42 -11.20
CA GLU A 41 12.67 -10.67 -10.48
C GLU A 41 13.98 -11.11 -9.83
N GLY A 42 13.89 -11.62 -8.61
CA GLY A 42 14.95 -12.39 -7.97
C GLY A 42 14.80 -13.87 -8.32
N GLU A 43 15.43 -14.74 -7.54
CA GLU A 43 15.17 -16.17 -7.64
C GLU A 43 13.75 -16.51 -7.17
N LEU A 44 13.12 -17.52 -7.79
CA LEU A 44 11.81 -18.10 -7.48
C LEU A 44 11.07 -17.48 -6.27
N GLY A 45 10.11 -16.59 -6.56
CA GLY A 45 9.26 -15.97 -5.54
C GLY A 45 9.90 -14.81 -4.80
N MET A 46 11.00 -14.25 -5.31
CA MET A 46 11.67 -13.05 -4.79
C MET A 46 11.59 -11.88 -5.77
N ALA A 47 11.54 -10.67 -5.25
CA ALA A 47 11.61 -9.43 -6.00
C ALA A 47 12.82 -8.60 -5.56
N VAL A 48 13.47 -7.93 -6.50
CA VAL A 48 14.55 -6.98 -6.23
C VAL A 48 14.00 -5.56 -6.27
N VAL A 49 14.16 -4.82 -5.17
CA VAL A 49 13.67 -3.46 -4.99
C VAL A 49 14.83 -2.50 -4.76
N HIS A 50 14.73 -1.32 -5.36
CA HIS A 50 15.55 -0.17 -5.00
C HIS A 50 14.68 0.83 -4.23
N TRP A 51 15.05 1.14 -2.99
CA TRP A 51 14.30 2.10 -2.18
C TRP A 51 14.69 3.54 -2.49
N ARG A 52 13.69 4.42 -2.56
CA ARG A 52 13.92 5.85 -2.79
C ARG A 52 14.82 6.41 -1.67
N GLY A 53 15.81 7.20 -2.05
CA GLY A 53 16.77 7.81 -1.12
C GLY A 53 17.99 6.93 -0.81
N ARG A 54 18.02 5.67 -1.24
CA ARG A 54 19.23 4.82 -1.21
C ARG A 54 20.11 5.10 -2.43
N ARG A 55 21.39 4.75 -2.31
CA ARG A 55 22.32 4.81 -3.45
C ARG A 55 21.88 3.81 -4.52
N GLN A 56 22.22 4.08 -5.78
CA GLN A 56 21.68 3.32 -6.92
C GLN A 56 22.11 1.83 -6.91
N GLU A 57 23.27 1.55 -6.33
CA GLU A 57 23.84 0.21 -6.17
C GLU A 57 23.20 -0.60 -5.03
N GLU A 58 22.44 0.04 -4.12
CA GLU A 58 21.85 -0.60 -2.95
C GLU A 58 20.49 -1.24 -3.31
N LEU A 59 20.52 -2.55 -3.57
CA LEU A 59 19.35 -3.35 -3.93
C LEU A 59 18.97 -4.31 -2.80
N PHE A 60 17.67 -4.49 -2.59
CA PHE A 60 17.10 -5.29 -1.52
C PHE A 60 16.20 -6.37 -2.10
N GLN A 61 16.13 -7.53 -1.46
CA GLN A 61 15.31 -8.66 -1.93
C GLN A 61 14.17 -8.94 -0.96
N TYR A 62 12.98 -9.18 -1.51
CA TYR A 62 11.75 -9.40 -0.76
C TYR A 62 11.00 -10.60 -1.30
N LYS A 63 10.34 -11.36 -0.41
CA LYS A 63 9.46 -12.47 -0.78
C LYS A 63 8.17 -11.93 -1.38
N VAL A 64 7.83 -12.41 -2.56
CA VAL A 64 6.61 -12.11 -3.33
C VAL A 64 5.94 -13.42 -3.76
N GLY A 65 5.91 -14.40 -2.87
CA GLY A 65 5.36 -15.74 -3.12
C GLY A 65 6.27 -16.87 -2.65
N LYS A 66 7.56 -16.60 -2.36
CA LYS A 66 8.45 -17.58 -1.72
C LYS A 66 7.90 -17.98 -0.35
N ASP A 67 7.74 -19.27 -0.12
CA ASP A 67 7.12 -19.84 1.08
C ASP A 67 5.71 -19.30 1.38
N ARG A 68 4.98 -18.83 0.35
CA ARG A 68 3.69 -18.13 0.46
C ARG A 68 3.76 -16.82 1.25
N VAL A 69 4.95 -16.21 1.35
CA VAL A 69 5.16 -14.92 2.01
C VAL A 69 5.15 -13.80 0.98
N TYR A 70 4.46 -12.71 1.31
CA TYR A 70 4.29 -11.54 0.47
C TYR A 70 4.63 -10.26 1.25
N GLU A 71 5.79 -9.68 0.96
CA GLU A 71 6.38 -8.58 1.75
C GLU A 71 6.24 -7.21 1.08
N LEU A 72 5.57 -7.13 -0.08
CA LEU A 72 5.42 -5.91 -0.85
C LEU A 72 3.96 -5.71 -1.29
N PHE A 73 3.49 -4.47 -1.18
CA PHE A 73 2.25 -4.01 -1.81
C PHE A 73 2.56 -3.04 -2.94
N TYR A 74 1.75 -3.07 -4.00
CA TYR A 74 1.78 -2.00 -4.98
C TYR A 74 1.40 -0.68 -4.31
N TYR A 75 2.29 0.30 -4.40
CA TYR A 75 2.13 1.63 -3.81
C TYR A 75 0.78 2.25 -4.19
N CYS A 76 0.35 1.97 -5.40
CA CYS A 76 -0.81 2.58 -6.00
C CYS A 76 -2.13 1.90 -5.61
N HIS A 77 -2.08 0.71 -4.99
CA HIS A 77 -3.27 0.03 -4.45
C HIS A 77 -3.60 0.45 -3.01
N VAL A 78 -2.58 0.81 -2.23
CA VAL A 78 -2.78 1.28 -0.85
C VAL A 78 -2.81 2.80 -0.78
N VAL A 79 -3.56 3.32 0.18
CA VAL A 79 -3.54 4.76 0.47
C VAL A 79 -2.31 5.05 1.33
N THR A 80 -1.61 6.13 0.99
CA THR A 80 -0.45 6.67 1.69
C THR A 80 -0.56 8.20 1.80
N MET A 81 0.24 8.80 2.68
CA MET A 81 0.32 10.27 2.75
C MET A 81 0.69 10.93 1.41
N HIS A 82 1.45 10.23 0.58
CA HIS A 82 1.99 10.77 -0.67
C HIS A 82 1.07 10.61 -1.88
N ASN A 83 0.08 9.70 -1.82
CA ASN A 83 -0.86 9.44 -2.91
C ASN A 83 -2.31 9.67 -2.50
N PHE A 84 -2.59 10.31 -1.37
CA PHE A 84 -3.96 10.55 -0.90
C PHE A 84 -4.77 11.39 -1.88
N ILE A 85 -5.95 10.90 -2.28
CA ILE A 85 -6.90 11.62 -3.15
C ILE A 85 -8.22 11.78 -2.40
N LYS A 86 -8.53 13.01 -1.96
CA LYS A 86 -9.82 13.30 -1.31
C LYS A 86 -10.97 12.92 -2.24
N GLY A 87 -11.98 12.25 -1.70
CA GLY A 87 -13.18 11.79 -2.40
C GLY A 87 -13.02 10.46 -3.13
N ALA A 88 -11.81 9.88 -3.20
CA ALA A 88 -11.61 8.60 -3.86
C ALA A 88 -12.31 7.45 -3.11
N PRO A 89 -12.87 6.47 -3.84
CA PRO A 89 -13.49 5.30 -3.24
C PRO A 89 -12.44 4.37 -2.64
N VAL A 90 -12.73 3.85 -1.45
CA VAL A 90 -11.81 3.03 -0.68
C VAL A 90 -12.51 1.86 -0.01
N VAL A 91 -11.72 0.85 0.33
CA VAL A 91 -12.12 -0.33 1.10
C VAL A 91 -11.11 -0.57 2.22
N ARG A 92 -11.42 -1.50 3.13
CA ARG A 92 -10.42 -2.00 4.07
C ARG A 92 -9.17 -2.50 3.33
N GLY A 93 -8.00 -2.12 3.82
CA GLY A 93 -6.68 -2.48 3.30
C GLY A 93 -6.04 -3.66 4.06
N PRO A 94 -4.80 -4.02 3.70
CA PRO A 94 -4.14 -5.21 4.22
C PRO A 94 -3.92 -5.21 5.73
N SER A 95 -3.73 -4.04 6.35
CA SER A 95 -3.46 -3.94 7.80
C SER A 95 -4.71 -3.81 8.66
N TRP A 96 -5.89 -3.93 8.04
CA TRP A 96 -7.17 -3.74 8.70
C TRP A 96 -7.31 -4.61 9.95
N ARG A 97 -7.62 -3.96 11.08
CA ARG A 97 -7.86 -4.61 12.37
C ARG A 97 -9.09 -4.05 13.10
N TRP A 98 -9.92 -3.29 12.38
CA TRP A 98 -10.99 -2.47 12.97
C TRP A 98 -12.35 -3.16 12.91
N GLY A 99 -12.37 -4.49 13.03
CA GLY A 99 -13.59 -5.29 13.00
C GLY A 99 -14.40 -5.06 11.72
N ASN A 100 -15.70 -4.81 11.85
CA ASN A 100 -16.62 -4.58 10.73
C ASN A 100 -17.09 -3.12 10.62
N GLN A 101 -16.25 -2.14 11.01
CA GLN A 101 -16.60 -0.71 10.97
C GLN A 101 -16.94 -0.18 9.56
N ASP A 102 -16.44 -0.85 8.52
CA ASP A 102 -16.69 -0.57 7.11
C ASP A 102 -17.89 -1.37 6.54
N GLY A 103 -18.49 -2.27 7.33
CA GLY A 103 -19.64 -3.07 6.90
C GLY A 103 -19.34 -4.04 5.75
N ASN A 104 -18.06 -4.35 5.50
CA ASN A 104 -17.55 -5.01 4.29
C ASN A 104 -17.90 -4.24 2.99
N GLY A 105 -18.08 -2.93 3.07
CA GLY A 105 -18.44 -2.06 1.96
C GLY A 105 -17.39 -0.99 1.66
N GLU A 106 -17.71 -0.15 0.68
CA GLU A 106 -16.87 0.98 0.29
C GLU A 106 -17.10 2.20 1.20
N GLY A 107 -16.08 3.04 1.28
CA GLY A 107 -16.14 4.39 1.84
C GLY A 107 -15.47 5.38 0.90
N VAL A 108 -15.35 6.63 1.35
CA VAL A 108 -14.65 7.69 0.62
C VAL A 108 -13.61 8.35 1.50
N LEU A 109 -12.44 8.65 0.95
CA LEU A 109 -11.40 9.43 1.64
C LEU A 109 -11.90 10.85 1.88
N ASP A 110 -11.80 11.34 3.11
CA ASP A 110 -12.30 12.66 3.47
C ASP A 110 -11.17 13.63 3.88
N GLN A 111 -10.26 13.21 4.75
CA GLN A 111 -9.20 14.09 5.25
C GLN A 111 -7.89 13.32 5.47
N LEU A 112 -6.78 13.95 5.12
CA LEU A 112 -5.43 13.49 5.42
C LEU A 112 -4.92 14.22 6.65
N ASP A 113 -4.35 13.49 7.59
CA ASP A 113 -3.66 14.04 8.75
C ASP A 113 -2.13 13.88 8.57
N ALA A 114 -1.37 14.82 9.14
CA ALA A 114 0.09 14.89 8.97
C ALA A 114 0.86 13.75 9.68
N ASP A 115 0.19 12.94 10.50
CA ASP A 115 0.78 11.88 11.32
C ASP A 115 0.67 10.47 10.70
N GLY A 116 0.31 10.36 9.41
CA GLY A 116 0.20 9.06 8.73
C GLY A 116 -1.18 8.40 8.86
N TRP A 117 -2.20 9.21 9.13
CA TRP A 117 -3.59 8.78 9.26
C TRP A 117 -4.49 9.50 8.27
N CYS A 118 -5.62 8.90 7.95
CA CYS A 118 -6.68 9.55 7.19
C CYS A 118 -8.05 9.27 7.78
N TRP A 119 -9.01 10.12 7.42
CA TRP A 119 -10.42 9.95 7.71
C TRP A 119 -11.13 9.35 6.49
N VAL A 120 -11.97 8.36 6.76
CA VAL A 120 -12.86 7.72 5.78
C VAL A 120 -14.30 7.87 6.25
N LEU A 121 -15.17 8.25 5.32
CA LEU A 121 -16.62 8.21 5.50
C LEU A 121 -17.15 6.92 4.87
N TRP A 122 -17.69 6.01 5.67
CA TRP A 122 -18.22 4.74 5.17
C TRP A 122 -19.61 4.91 4.58
N ASN A 123 -19.84 4.36 3.38
CA ASN A 123 -21.08 4.58 2.64
C ASN A 123 -22.30 3.97 3.35
N HIS A 124 -22.13 2.80 3.99
CA HIS A 124 -23.23 2.05 4.59
C HIS A 124 -23.78 2.70 5.87
N SER A 125 -22.91 3.16 6.78
CA SER A 125 -23.30 3.71 8.09
C SER A 125 -23.31 5.22 8.14
N ARG A 126 -22.68 5.88 7.15
CA ARG A 126 -22.36 7.32 7.18
C ARG A 126 -21.45 7.70 8.36
N GLU A 127 -20.83 6.72 9.00
CA GLU A 127 -19.84 6.97 10.05
C GLU A 127 -18.51 7.41 9.47
N ARG A 128 -17.87 8.32 10.18
CA ARG A 128 -16.56 8.86 9.86
C ARG A 128 -15.55 8.36 10.87
N ASN A 129 -14.54 7.62 10.43
CA ASN A 129 -13.51 7.05 11.29
C ASN A 129 -12.11 7.26 10.71
N ARG A 130 -11.10 7.08 11.56
CA ARG A 130 -9.70 7.40 11.29
C ARG A 130 -8.86 6.13 11.18
N TYR A 131 -8.03 6.04 10.14
CA TYR A 131 -7.30 4.82 9.76
C TYR A 131 -5.85 5.08 9.38
N ARG A 132 -4.97 4.10 9.61
CA ARG A 132 -3.54 4.20 9.30
C ARG A 132 -3.32 4.03 7.80
N ILE A 133 -2.51 4.88 7.21
CA ILE A 133 -2.15 4.82 5.78
C ILE A 133 -0.63 4.79 5.58
N GLY A 134 0.10 4.49 6.65
CA GLY A 134 1.55 4.50 6.69
C GLY A 134 2.17 5.82 6.21
N GLY A 135 3.45 5.75 5.81
CA GLY A 135 4.20 6.91 5.32
C GLY A 135 4.91 7.75 6.40
N SER A 136 4.88 7.30 7.65
CA SER A 136 5.72 7.82 8.73
C SER A 136 6.62 6.71 9.26
N ALA A 137 7.81 7.05 9.78
CA ALA A 137 8.77 6.10 10.36
C ALA A 137 8.17 5.21 11.47
N SER A 138 7.05 5.63 12.09
CA SER A 138 6.35 4.90 13.14
C SER A 138 5.13 4.10 12.67
N HIS A 139 4.74 4.18 11.39
CA HIS A 139 3.52 3.55 10.88
C HIS A 139 3.78 2.89 9.52
N SER A 140 3.97 1.56 9.50
CA SER A 140 4.03 0.71 8.30
C SER A 140 2.69 0.01 8.00
N LYS A 141 1.59 0.52 8.56
CA LYS A 141 0.28 -0.13 8.48
C LYS A 141 -0.63 0.61 7.50
N TYR A 142 -1.17 -0.13 6.55
CA TYR A 142 -2.06 0.34 5.48
C TYR A 142 -3.45 -0.25 5.71
N ASP A 143 -4.24 0.43 6.53
CA ASP A 143 -5.60 0.02 6.86
C ASP A 143 -6.58 0.31 5.73
N ILE A 144 -6.21 1.16 4.76
CA ILE A 144 -7.08 1.60 3.68
C ILE A 144 -6.42 1.34 2.33
N ALA A 145 -7.19 0.76 1.41
CA ALA A 145 -6.82 0.54 0.02
C ALA A 145 -7.81 1.26 -0.90
N TYR A 146 -7.35 1.64 -2.09
CA TYR A 146 -8.24 2.13 -3.14
C TYR A 146 -9.18 1.01 -3.59
N ALA A 147 -10.46 1.33 -3.78
CA ALA A 147 -11.47 0.35 -4.21
C ALA A 147 -11.23 -0.11 -5.66
N ASP A 148 -10.72 0.81 -6.48
CA ASP A 148 -10.30 0.59 -7.86
C ASP A 148 -8.87 1.09 -8.05
N THR A 149 -8.13 0.49 -8.99
CA THR A 149 -6.79 0.95 -9.35
C THR A 149 -6.84 2.43 -9.78
N PRO A 150 -6.18 3.34 -9.06
CA PRO A 150 -6.18 4.76 -9.42
C PRO A 150 -5.62 5.02 -10.82
N ALA A 151 -6.10 6.07 -11.50
CA ALA A 151 -5.66 6.43 -12.85
C ALA A 151 -4.13 6.66 -12.95
N PHE A 152 -3.49 7.13 -11.87
CA PHE A 152 -2.03 7.31 -11.85
C PHE A 152 -1.25 5.99 -11.89
N CYS A 153 -1.89 4.84 -11.65
CA CYS A 153 -1.29 3.52 -11.83
C CYS A 153 -1.31 3.03 -13.28
N THR A 154 -2.30 3.45 -14.08
CA THR A 154 -2.63 2.81 -15.36
C THR A 154 -1.86 3.40 -16.54
N GLY A 155 -1.08 4.47 -16.32
CA GLY A 155 -0.32 5.14 -17.38
C GLY A 155 -1.21 5.87 -18.39
N VAL A 156 -2.53 5.95 -18.15
CA VAL A 156 -3.46 6.70 -18.99
C VAL A 156 -3.57 8.11 -18.41
N SER A 157 -2.79 9.05 -18.96
CA SER A 157 -3.16 10.46 -18.85
C SER A 157 -4.48 10.66 -19.57
N GLN A 158 -5.45 11.30 -18.92
CA GLN A 158 -6.52 11.98 -19.64
C GLN A 158 -5.96 13.20 -20.37
#